data_AF-A0AAV4ZDX2-F1
#
_entry.id   AF-A0AAV4ZDX2-F1
#
_cell.length_a   1.000
_cell.length_b   1.000
_cell.length_c   1.000
_cell.angle_alpha   90.00
_cell.angle_beta   90.00
_cell.angle_gamma   90.00
#
_symmetry.space_group_name_H-M   'P 1'
#
loop_
_entity.id
_entity.type
_entity.pdbx_description
1 polymer ?
#
loop_
_entity_poly.entity_id
_entity_poly.type
_entity_poly.pdbx_seq_one_letter_code
_entity_poly.pdbx_strand_id
1 'polypeptide(L)'
;MALKLTTLALALGVTAVSLPAAAEQAQQTRRGNETLKKYCTGDYLNYCGNLAPEDPALDVCFEKNWKSLSENCRRAIDAYQATQNPKGGKRG
;
A
#
# COMPACT_ATOMS: atom_id res chain seq x y z
N MET A 1 -14.82 33.04 58.11
CA MET A 1 -15.38 34.09 57.23
C MET A 1 -14.42 34.35 56.08
N ALA A 2 -14.93 34.17 54.86
CA ALA A 2 -14.53 34.79 53.60
C ALA A 2 -13.03 34.93 53.26
N LEU A 3 -12.49 33.94 52.53
CA LEU A 3 -11.42 34.19 51.56
C LEU A 3 -11.93 33.92 50.14
N LYS A 4 -12.48 35.00 49.60
CA LYS A 4 -12.69 35.38 48.19
C LYS A 4 -12.46 34.31 47.12
N LEU A 5 -13.57 33.75 46.64
CA LEU A 5 -13.74 33.13 45.33
C LEU A 5 -13.61 34.20 44.23
N THR A 6 -12.58 34.12 43.39
CA THR A 6 -12.64 34.42 41.93
C THR A 6 -11.24 34.36 41.34
N THR A 7 -10.88 33.22 40.76
CA THR A 7 -10.10 33.19 39.51
C THR A 7 -10.38 31.87 38.81
N LEU A 8 -11.16 31.94 37.73
CA LEU A 8 -11.28 30.87 36.76
C LEU A 8 -9.88 30.53 36.23
N ALA A 9 -9.44 29.28 36.39
CA ALA A 9 -8.38 28.70 35.59
C ALA A 9 -8.73 27.25 35.28
N LEU A 10 -9.29 27.09 34.10
CA LEU A 10 -9.54 25.87 33.35
C LEU A 10 -8.24 25.07 33.20
N ALA A 11 -8.18 23.83 33.70
CA ALA A 11 -7.25 22.81 33.19
C ALA A 11 -7.64 21.40 33.65
N LEU A 12 -8.53 20.77 32.88
CA LEU A 12 -8.71 19.31 32.87
C LEU A 12 -7.44 18.68 32.27
N GLY A 13 -6.52 18.22 33.10
CA GLY A 13 -5.33 17.48 32.69
C GLY A 13 -5.56 15.98 32.74
N VAL A 14 -6.27 15.42 31.76
CA VAL A 14 -6.36 13.97 31.54
C VAL A 14 -5.27 13.59 30.54
N THR A 15 -4.07 13.25 31.00
CA THR A 15 -3.03 12.73 30.10
C THR A 15 -3.27 11.25 29.85
N ALA A 16 -4.16 10.97 28.90
CA ALA A 16 -4.37 9.63 28.36
C ALA A 16 -3.15 9.21 27.52
N VAL A 17 -2.33 8.31 28.08
CA VAL A 17 -1.31 7.56 27.33
C VAL A 17 -2.04 6.74 26.26
N SER A 18 -1.80 7.06 25.00
CA SER A 18 -2.32 6.32 23.84
C SER A 18 -1.17 5.95 22.90
N LEU A 19 -0.93 4.65 22.85
CA LEU A 19 -0.05 3.83 22.01
C LEU A 19 0.37 4.41 20.64
N PRO A 20 1.59 4.09 20.13
CA PRO A 20 1.89 4.30 18.73
C PRO A 20 0.89 3.48 17.90
N ALA A 21 0.06 4.20 17.17
CA ALA A 21 -0.92 3.65 16.27
C ALA A 21 -0.24 2.70 15.27
N ALA A 22 -0.94 1.61 15.02
CA ALA A 22 -0.63 0.54 14.11
C ALA A 22 0.07 1.03 12.84
N ALA A 23 1.16 0.32 12.52
CA ALA A 23 1.47 -0.16 11.19
C ALA A 23 0.99 0.76 10.05
N GLU A 24 1.86 1.68 9.65
CA GLU A 24 2.02 1.97 8.23
C GLU A 24 2.45 0.66 7.54
N GLN A 25 1.47 -0.22 7.34
CA GLN A 25 1.38 -0.99 6.12
C GLN A 25 1.21 0.07 5.03
N ALA A 26 2.31 0.77 4.70
CA ALA A 26 2.51 1.31 3.39
C ALA A 26 2.10 0.16 2.48
N GLN A 27 0.92 0.31 1.89
CA GLN A 27 0.33 -0.66 1.00
C GLN A 27 1.37 -0.77 -0.09
N GLN A 28 2.27 -1.74 0.06
CA GLN A 28 3.48 -1.83 -0.73
C GLN A 28 2.93 -1.93 -2.12
N THR A 29 3.04 -0.86 -2.90
CA THR A 29 2.33 -0.83 -4.18
C THR A 29 2.88 -1.98 -4.99
N ARG A 30 2.08 -2.52 -5.93
CA ARG A 30 2.50 -3.61 -6.84
C ARG A 30 3.90 -3.40 -7.44
N ARG A 31 4.37 -2.15 -7.44
CA ARG A 31 5.36 -1.63 -8.34
C ARG A 31 6.56 -0.99 -7.63
N GLY A 32 6.49 -0.82 -6.30
CA GLY A 32 7.69 -0.71 -5.46
C GLY A 32 8.42 -2.04 -5.28
N ASN A 33 7.79 -3.16 -5.68
CA ASN A 33 8.38 -4.48 -5.59
C ASN A 33 9.49 -4.68 -6.63
N GLU A 34 10.71 -4.92 -6.15
CA GLU A 34 11.89 -5.16 -6.99
C GLU A 34 11.75 -6.36 -7.92
N THR A 35 10.99 -7.39 -7.51
CA THR A 35 10.72 -8.58 -8.33
C THR A 35 9.93 -8.18 -9.57
N LEU A 36 8.84 -7.42 -9.43
CA LEU A 36 8.10 -6.91 -10.59
C LEU A 36 8.96 -6.00 -11.45
N LYS A 37 9.74 -5.09 -10.89
CA LYS A 37 10.66 -4.25 -11.69
C LYS A 37 11.64 -5.12 -12.48
N LYS A 38 12.20 -6.17 -11.88
CA LYS A 38 13.15 -7.07 -12.55
C LYS A 38 12.54 -7.83 -13.72
N TYR A 39 11.32 -8.36 -13.57
CA TYR A 39 10.72 -9.24 -14.57
C TYR A 39 9.79 -8.52 -15.56
N CYS A 40 9.19 -7.40 -15.17
CA CYS A 40 8.20 -6.70 -15.97
C CYS A 40 8.70 -5.42 -16.64
N THR A 41 9.95 -4.96 -16.42
CA THR A 41 10.41 -3.68 -17.02
C THR A 41 10.29 -3.68 -18.56
N GLY A 42 10.67 -4.78 -19.23
CA GLY A 42 10.54 -4.85 -20.69
C GLY A 42 9.09 -4.78 -21.17
N ASP A 43 8.22 -5.59 -20.58
CA ASP A 43 6.78 -5.59 -20.88
C ASP A 43 6.11 -4.25 -20.54
N TYR A 44 6.50 -3.65 -19.42
CA TYR A 44 6.08 -2.33 -19.00
C TYR A 44 6.42 -1.28 -20.06
N LEU A 45 7.68 -1.20 -20.50
CA LEU A 45 8.09 -0.21 -21.50
C LEU A 45 7.38 -0.40 -22.84
N ASN A 46 7.07 -1.64 -23.22
CA ASN A 46 6.41 -1.95 -24.49
C ASN A 46 4.90 -1.65 -24.49
N TYR A 47 4.19 -1.96 -23.39
CA TYR A 47 2.73 -1.89 -23.37
C TYR A 47 2.18 -0.76 -22.49
N CYS A 48 2.92 -0.39 -21.45
CA CYS A 48 2.40 0.41 -20.35
C CYS A 48 3.33 1.58 -19.94
N GLY A 49 4.36 1.89 -20.73
CA GLY A 49 5.41 2.85 -20.39
C GLY A 49 4.95 4.30 -20.23
N ASN A 50 3.71 4.60 -20.65
CA ASN A 50 3.09 5.91 -20.49
C ASN A 50 2.50 6.15 -19.09
N LEU A 51 2.50 5.13 -18.22
CA LEU A 51 1.94 5.20 -16.87
C LEU A 51 3.06 5.20 -15.86
N ALA A 52 3.12 6.18 -14.96
CA ALA A 52 4.16 6.26 -13.94
C ALA A 52 4.28 4.93 -13.16
N PRO A 53 5.48 4.47 -12.76
CA PRO A 53 5.72 3.23 -12.01
C PRO A 53 4.85 3.03 -10.77
N GLU A 54 4.23 4.06 -10.22
CA GLU A 54 3.47 3.99 -8.96
C GLU A 54 1.95 4.08 -9.19
N ASP A 55 1.55 4.35 -10.43
CA ASP A 55 0.18 4.56 -10.86
C ASP A 55 -0.71 3.29 -10.75
N PRO A 56 -1.90 3.35 -10.13
CA PRO A 56 -2.78 2.18 -10.07
C PRO A 56 -3.30 1.73 -11.45
N ALA A 57 -3.32 2.60 -12.46
CA ALA A 57 -3.76 2.25 -13.81
C ALA A 57 -2.84 1.25 -14.52
N LEU A 58 -1.63 0.99 -14.00
CA LEU A 58 -0.77 -0.01 -14.60
C LEU A 58 -1.22 -1.44 -14.35
N ASP A 59 -1.87 -1.70 -13.22
CA ASP A 59 -2.45 -3.03 -12.98
C ASP A 59 -3.50 -3.32 -14.06
N VAL A 60 -4.34 -2.32 -14.37
CA VAL A 60 -5.30 -2.39 -15.48
C VAL A 60 -4.60 -2.55 -16.82
N CYS A 61 -3.46 -1.87 -17.03
CA CYS A 61 -2.70 -2.01 -18.27
C CYS A 61 -2.13 -3.42 -18.45
N PHE A 62 -1.58 -4.01 -17.39
CA PHE A 62 -1.09 -5.38 -17.40
C PHE A 62 -2.21 -6.39 -17.61
N GLU A 63 -3.37 -6.22 -16.97
CA GLU A 63 -4.53 -7.09 -17.20
C GLU A 63 -5.00 -7.03 -18.67
N LYS A 64 -5.10 -5.82 -19.25
CA LYS A 64 -5.47 -5.64 -20.65
C LYS A 64 -4.49 -6.29 -21.62
N ASN A 65 -3.19 -6.24 -21.29
CA ASN A 65 -2.13 -6.80 -22.12
C ASN A 65 -1.68 -8.19 -21.66
N TRP A 66 -2.42 -8.86 -20.77
CA TRP A 66 -1.94 -10.05 -20.04
C TRP A 66 -1.38 -11.13 -20.97
N LYS A 67 -2.07 -11.40 -22.08
CA LYS A 67 -1.65 -12.41 -23.07
C LYS A 67 -0.39 -12.02 -23.85
N SER A 68 -0.10 -10.72 -23.94
CA SER A 68 1.04 -10.14 -24.63
C SER A 68 2.27 -10.02 -23.73
N LEU A 69 2.10 -9.99 -22.40
CA LEU A 69 3.21 -9.93 -21.45
C LEU A 69 4.04 -11.21 -21.53
N SER A 70 5.34 -11.09 -21.24
CA SER A 70 6.23 -12.23 -21.06
C SER A 70 5.75 -13.15 -19.92
N GLU A 71 6.06 -14.45 -20.04
CA GLU A 71 5.69 -15.42 -19.01
C GLU A 71 6.29 -15.07 -17.63
N ASN A 72 7.52 -14.56 -17.62
CA ASN A 72 8.20 -14.16 -16.40
C ASN A 72 7.47 -13.01 -15.71
N CYS A 73 7.01 -12.01 -16.46
CA CYS A 73 6.26 -10.90 -15.87
C CYS A 73 4.91 -11.36 -15.31
N ARG A 74 4.14 -12.19 -16.05
CA ARG A 74 2.85 -12.73 -15.56
C ARG A 74 3.03 -13.50 -14.25
N ARG A 75 4.03 -14.39 -14.19
CA ARG A 75 4.37 -15.15 -12.97
C ARG A 75 4.75 -14.25 -11.81
N ALA A 76 5.53 -13.19 -12.06
CA ALA A 76 5.92 -12.23 -11.03
C ALA A 76 4.70 -11.46 -10.50
N ILE A 77 3.78 -11.04 -11.38
CA ILE A 77 2.53 -10.40 -11.00
C ILE A 77 1.72 -11.36 -10.12
N ASP A 78 1.46 -12.59 -10.57
CA ASP A 78 0.72 -13.61 -9.82
C ASP A 78 1.29 -13.93 -8.45
N ALA A 79 2.61 -14.16 -8.37
CA ALA A 79 3.30 -14.43 -7.11
C ALA A 79 3.13 -13.26 -6.14
N TYR A 80 3.23 -12.04 -6.66
CA TYR A 80 3.04 -10.86 -5.85
C TYR A 80 1.54 -10.64 -5.49
N GLN A 81 0.58 -11.08 -6.31
CA GLN A 81 -0.84 -11.13 -5.92
C GLN A 81 -1.08 -12.04 -4.73
N ALA A 82 -0.45 -13.20 -4.73
CA ALA A 82 -0.52 -14.14 -3.62
C ALA A 82 0.07 -13.55 -2.32
N THR A 83 1.15 -12.75 -2.40
CA THR A 83 1.77 -12.15 -1.19
C THR A 83 1.03 -10.94 -0.63
N GLN A 84 0.32 -10.18 -1.47
CA GLN A 84 -0.46 -9.01 -1.02
C GLN A 84 -1.79 -9.39 -0.34
N ASN A 85 -2.28 -10.62 -0.50
CA ASN A 85 -3.46 -11.11 0.21
C ASN A 85 -3.13 -12.29 1.13
N PRO A 86 -2.40 -12.07 2.24
CA PRO A 86 -2.07 -13.13 3.19
C PRO A 86 -3.30 -13.65 3.96
N LYS A 87 -4.48 -13.03 3.84
CA LYS A 87 -5.75 -13.51 4.41
C LYS A 87 -6.67 -14.25 3.43
N GLY A 88 -6.24 -14.46 2.18
CA GLY A 88 -6.98 -15.21 1.14
C GLY A 88 -6.47 -16.64 0.91
N GLY A 89 -5.64 -17.16 1.82
CA GLY A 89 -5.06 -18.51 1.75
C GLY A 89 -6.07 -19.62 2.06
N LYS A 90 -7.07 -19.80 1.20
CA LYS A 90 -7.82 -21.08 1.07
C LYS A 90 -8.50 -21.13 -0.30
N ARG A 91 -7.73 -21.43 -1.33
CA ARG A 91 -8.27 -22.12 -2.51
C ARG A 91 -8.20 -23.61 -2.19
N GLY A 92 -9.23 -24.10 -1.50
CA GLY A 92 -9.53 -25.52 -1.38
C GLY A 92 -10.53 -25.91 -2.47
#